data_AF-A0A4R2RHM4-F1
#
_entry.id   AF-A0A4R2RHM4-F1
#
_cell.length_a   1.000
_cell.length_b   1.000
_cell.length_c   1.000
_cell.angle_alpha   90.00
_cell.angle_beta   90.00
_cell.angle_gamma   90.00
#
_symmetry.space_group_name_H-M   'P 1'
#
loop_
_entity.id
_entity.type
_entity.pdbx_description
1 polymer ?
#
loop_
_entity_poly.entity_id
_entity_poly.type
_entity_poly.pdbx_seq_one_letter_code
_entity_poly.pdbx_strand_id
1 'polypeptide(L)' 'MAIAHTNITGGHLSLLGTVAALFERVVEGQARSRQVEKLNATSDAELARRGVTREEVIRHIFRDRYYL' A
#
# COMPACT_ATOMS: atom_id res chain seq x y z
N MET A 1 35.26 44.68 5.75
CA MET A 1 34.81 43.50 6.54
C MET A 1 33.31 43.34 6.30
N ALA A 2 32.92 42.63 5.24
CA ALA A 2 31.50 42.38 4.93
C ALA A 2 31.14 40.98 5.43
N ILE A 3 30.28 40.91 6.42
CA ILE A 3 29.72 39.66 6.96
C ILE A 3 28.56 39.25 6.05
N ALA A 4 28.73 38.15 5.32
CA ALA A 4 27.66 37.53 4.54
C ALA A 4 26.73 36.79 5.50
N HIS A 5 25.53 37.33 5.73
CA HIS A 5 24.46 36.63 6.41
C HIS A 5 23.82 35.68 5.39
N THR A 6 24.20 34.41 5.41
CA THR A 6 23.54 33.38 4.61
C THR A 6 22.23 32.99 5.30
N ASN A 7 21.12 33.49 4.76
CA ASN A 7 19.79 33.17 5.23
C ASN A 7 19.49 31.70 4.90
N ILE A 8 19.41 30.83 5.91
CA ILE A 8 18.98 29.43 5.75
C ILE A 8 17.48 29.44 5.41
N THR A 9 17.16 29.53 4.12
CA THR A 9 15.80 29.44 3.60
C THR A 9 15.62 28.06 2.95
N GLY A 10 14.74 27.22 3.50
CA GLY A 10 14.03 26.20 2.71
C GLY A 10 14.22 24.71 3.03
N GLY A 11 14.72 24.29 4.19
CA GLY A 11 15.04 22.86 4.44
C GLY A 11 13.94 21.97 5.05
N HIS A 12 12.86 22.52 5.62
CA HIS A 12 11.99 21.75 6.53
C HIS A 12 10.68 21.20 5.92
N LEU A 13 10.27 21.66 4.74
CA LEU A 13 9.00 21.25 4.11
C LEU A 13 9.10 19.95 3.28
N SER A 14 10.31 19.50 2.90
CA SER A 14 10.53 18.35 2.02
C SER A 14 10.60 16.99 2.75
N LEU A 15 11.15 16.99 3.97
CA LEU A 15 11.35 15.76 4.75
C LEU A 15 10.00 15.10 5.13
N LEU A 16 9.02 15.91 5.53
CA LEU A 16 7.68 15.42 5.88
C LEU A 16 6.95 14.80 4.68
N GLY A 17 7.06 15.40 3.50
CA GLY A 17 6.45 14.86 2.27
C GLY A 17 7.06 13.54 1.82
N THR A 18 8.38 13.39 1.95
CA THR A 18 9.09 12.15 1.59
C THR A 18 8.73 10.99 2.51
N VAL A 19 8.63 11.25 3.82
CA VAL A 19 8.22 10.24 4.80
C VAL A 19 6.76 9.84 4.58
N ALA A 20 5.85 10.80 4.36
CA ALA A 20 4.44 10.50 4.08
C ALA A 20 4.27 9.59 2.85
N ALA A 21 4.97 9.89 1.74
CA ALA A 21 4.92 9.07 0.53
C ALA A 21 5.49 7.65 0.72
N LEU A 22 6.47 7.47 1.62
CA LEU A 22 6.97 6.15 1.99
C LEU A 22 5.96 5.38 2.83
N PHE A 23 5.32 6.03 3.80
CA PHE A 23 4.26 5.42 4.61
C PHE A 23 3.07 4.98 3.75
N GLU A 24 2.63 5.83 2.81
CA GLU A 24 1.54 5.51 1.90
C GLU A 24 1.84 4.28 1.05
N ARG A 25 3.07 4.17 0.50
CA ARG A 25 3.52 2.98 -0.26
C ARG A 25 3.58 1.70 0.60
N VAL A 26 4.00 1.81 1.85
CA VAL A 26 4.01 0.66 2.79
C VAL A 26 2.58 0.23 3.11
N VAL A 27 1.68 1.17 3.34
CA VAL A 27 0.27 0.89 3.68
C VAL A 27 -0.49 0.30 2.48
N GLU A 28 -0.27 0.81 1.27
CA GLU A 28 -0.83 0.26 0.03
C GLU A 28 -0.35 -1.17 -0.25
N GLY A 29 0.94 -1.44 -0.03
CA GLY A 29 1.49 -2.79 -0.12
C GLY A 29 0.82 -3.74 0.86
N GLN A 30 0.51 -3.27 2.08
CA GLN A 30 -0.13 -4.09 3.10
C GLN A 30 -1.64 -4.31 2.89
N ALA A 31 -2.34 -3.42 2.18
CA ALA A 31 -3.79 -3.57 1.98
C ALA A 31 -4.14 -4.87 1.23
N ARG A 32 -3.41 -5.19 0.15
CA ARG A 32 -3.59 -6.44 -0.59
C ARG A 32 -3.06 -7.65 0.19
N SER A 33 -1.91 -7.51 0.88
CA SER A 33 -1.37 -8.59 1.73
C SER A 33 -2.36 -9.02 2.81
N ARG A 34 -3.03 -8.06 3.47
CA ARG A 34 -4.10 -8.35 4.45
C ARG A 34 -5.28 -9.10 3.83
N GLN A 35 -5.67 -8.77 2.59
CA GLN A 35 -6.74 -9.49 1.88
C GLN A 35 -6.34 -10.92 1.56
N VAL A 36 -5.09 -11.14 1.13
CA VAL A 36 -4.54 -12.47 0.87
C VAL A 36 -4.41 -13.29 2.16
N GLU A 37 -3.94 -12.69 3.26
CA GLU A 37 -3.91 -13.34 4.58
C GLU A 37 -5.31 -13.77 5.02
N LYS A 38 -6.31 -12.90 4.86
CA LYS A 38 -7.71 -13.24 5.16
C LYS A 38 -8.22 -14.40 4.29
N LEU A 39 -7.87 -14.43 3.01
CA LEU A 39 -8.21 -15.54 2.12
C LEU A 39 -7.51 -16.84 2.55
N ASN A 40 -6.24 -16.78 2.95
CA ASN A 40 -5.49 -17.94 3.45
C ASN A 40 -6.04 -18.47 4.79
N ALA A 41 -6.56 -17.59 5.64
CA ALA A 41 -7.25 -17.97 6.87
C ALA A 41 -8.66 -18.55 6.63
N THR A 42 -9.22 -18.42 5.42
CA THR A 42 -10.53 -18.96 5.07
C THR A 42 -10.37 -20.35 4.45
N SER A 43 -11.13 -21.35 4.90
CA SER A 43 -11.08 -22.72 4.35
C SER A 43 -11.84 -22.86 3.04
N ASP A 44 -11.48 -23.84 2.22
CA ASP A 44 -12.15 -24.05 0.92
C ASP A 44 -13.63 -24.47 1.08
N ALA A 45 -13.98 -25.17 2.17
CA ALA A 45 -15.37 -25.48 2.50
C ALA A 45 -16.20 -24.23 2.87
N GLU A 46 -15.58 -23.22 3.45
CA GLU A 46 -16.22 -21.92 3.70
C GLU A 46 -16.37 -21.12 2.40
N LEU A 47 -15.35 -21.16 1.52
CA LEU A 47 -15.44 -20.53 0.19
C LEU A 47 -16.55 -21.17 -0.65
N ALA A 48 -16.64 -22.51 -0.66
CA ALA A 48 -17.69 -23.24 -1.35
C ALA A 48 -19.10 -22.92 -0.81
N ARG A 49 -19.26 -22.78 0.52
CA ARG A 49 -20.51 -22.33 1.14
C ARG A 49 -20.92 -20.91 0.72
N ARG A 50 -19.95 -20.06 0.40
CA ARG A 50 -20.17 -18.71 -0.14
C ARG A 50 -20.36 -18.70 -1.67
N GLY A 51 -20.23 -19.85 -2.32
CA GLY A 51 -20.38 -19.99 -3.77
C GLY A 51 -19.24 -19.37 -4.57
N VAL A 52 -18.03 -19.28 -4.00
CA VAL A 52 -16.85 -18.72 -4.66
C VAL A 52 -15.68 -19.69 -4.59
N THR A 53 -14.82 -19.64 -5.60
CA THR A 53 -13.54 -20.37 -5.64
C THR A 53 -12.40 -19.50 -5.12
N ARG A 54 -11.31 -20.13 -4.66
CA ARG A 54 -10.12 -19.40 -4.20
C ARG A 54 -9.50 -18.58 -5.35
N GLU A 55 -9.50 -19.13 -6.55
CA GLU A 55 -9.03 -18.48 -7.77
C GLU A 55 -9.83 -17.20 -8.09
N GLU A 56 -11.16 -17.23 -7.97
CA GLU A 56 -12.00 -16.05 -8.18
C GLU A 56 -11.71 -14.94 -7.18
N VAL A 57 -11.50 -15.30 -5.90
CA VAL A 57 -11.19 -14.31 -4.87
C VAL A 57 -9.79 -13.70 -5.10
N ILE A 58 -8.79 -14.51 -5.46
CA ILE A 58 -7.47 -13.99 -5.86
C ILE A 58 -7.58 -13.06 -7.06
N ARG A 59 -8.34 -13.46 -8.10
CA ARG A 59 -8.55 -12.62 -9.28
C ARG A 59 -9.21 -11.29 -8.91
N HIS A 60 -10.15 -11.30 -7.97
CA HIS A 60 -10.78 -10.09 -7.46
C HIS A 60 -9.79 -9.19 -6.71
N ILE A 61 -8.94 -9.74 -5.84
CA ILE A 61 -7.94 -9.00 -5.06
C ILE A 61 -6.96 -8.25 -5.98
N PHE A 62 -6.57 -8.87 -7.09
CA PHE A 62 -5.61 -8.31 -8.06
C PHE A 62 -6.26 -7.80 -9.34
N ARG A 63 -7.58 -7.57 -9.36
CA ARG A 63 -8.33 -7.14 -10.56
C ARG A 63 -7.77 -5.86 -11.18
N ASP A 64 -7.19 -5.00 -10.36
CA ASP A 64 -6.57 -3.73 -10.75
C ASP A 64 -5.22 -3.89 -11.45
N ARG A 65 -4.59 -5.08 -11.38
CA ARG A 65 -3.29 -5.39 -11.99
C ARG A 65 -3.38 -6.14 -13.31
N TYR A 66 -4.51 -6.80 -13.60
CA TYR A 66 -4.68 -7.64 -14.79
C TYR A 66 -5.03 -6.86 -16.06
N TYR A 67 -5.37 -5.57 -15.95
CA TYR A 67 -5.60 -4.69 -17.09
C TYR A 67 -4.32 -3.88 -17.38
N LEU A 68 -3.43 -4.45 -18.20
CA LEU A 68 -2.31 -3.75 -18.84
C LEU A 68 -2.52 -3.74 -20.36
#